data_AF-A0A3B9FPP2-F1
#
_entry.id   AF-A0A3B9FPP2-F1
#
_cell.length_a   1.000
_cell.length_b   1.000
_cell.length_c   1.000
_cell.angle_alpha   90.00
_cell.angle_beta   90.00
_cell.angle_gamma   90.00
#
_symmetry.space_group_name_H-M   'P 1'
#
loop_
_entity.id
_entity.type
_entity.pdbx_description
1 polymer ?
#
loop_
_entity_poly.entity_id
_entity_poly.type
_entity_poly.pdbx_seq_one_letter_code
_entity_poly.pdbx_strand_id
1 'polypeptide(L)'
;DGRTLEIEVLAEDWKAIRKGKGHPLQVGPEYREANILVDCEDKLVKELAKRAGQGSRSPFETAERLCSFVSRYVSEKNFSVGFASASEVARKREGDCTEHGILLAALGRALGIPSRVATGIVYAKEFKGTRNAMVYHMWTQFYLRGRWVNFDSA
;
A
#
# COMPACT_ATOMS: atom_id res chain seq x y z
N ASP A 1 -15.71 31.35 17.08
CA ASP A 1 -14.49 30.81 17.72
C ASP A 1 -13.71 29.97 16.71
N GLY A 2 -13.02 30.67 15.80
CA GLY A 2 -12.33 30.06 14.66
C GLY A 2 -11.14 29.21 15.10
N ARG A 3 -11.25 27.90 14.93
CA ARG A 3 -10.14 26.97 15.12
C ARG A 3 -9.40 26.83 13.79
N THR A 4 -8.28 27.54 13.66
CA THR A 4 -7.34 27.33 12.56
C THR A 4 -6.66 25.98 12.75
N LEU A 5 -6.71 25.12 11.72
CA LEU A 5 -5.92 23.90 11.65
C LEU A 5 -4.71 24.19 10.77
N GLU A 6 -3.52 24.06 11.34
CA GLU A 6 -2.27 24.10 10.59
C GLU A 6 -2.00 22.70 10.02
N ILE A 7 -1.85 22.61 8.70
CA ILE A 7 -1.56 21.36 7.99
C ILE A 7 -0.21 21.53 7.32
N GLU A 8 0.78 20.78 7.80
CA GLU A 8 2.09 20.70 7.16
C GLU A 8 2.06 19.64 6.05
N VAL A 9 2.33 20.07 4.81
CA VAL A 9 2.42 19.16 3.66
C VAL A 9 3.89 18.85 3.40
N LEU A 10 4.33 17.69 3.85
CA LEU A 10 5.71 17.22 3.67
C LEU A 10 5.84 16.34 2.43
N ALA A 11 6.76 16.71 1.54
CA ALA A 11 7.22 15.80 0.49
C ALA A 11 8.25 14.84 1.06
N GLU A 12 8.17 13.56 0.69
CA GLU A 12 9.18 12.58 1.10
C GLU A 12 10.56 12.91 0.50
N ASP A 13 11.60 12.97 1.34
CA ASP A 13 12.97 13.10 0.86
C ASP A 13 13.47 11.75 0.30
N TRP A 14 13.17 11.52 -0.97
CA TRP A 14 13.58 10.34 -1.72
C TRP A 14 15.10 10.18 -1.82
N LYS A 15 15.88 11.26 -1.76
CA LYS A 15 17.35 11.18 -1.76
C LYS A 15 17.84 10.60 -0.44
N ALA A 16 17.30 11.06 0.69
CA ALA A 16 17.63 10.51 2.01
C ALA A 16 17.14 9.07 2.17
N ILE A 17 15.90 8.77 1.76
CA ILE A 17 15.33 7.41 1.78
C ILE A 17 16.22 6.43 1.01
N ARG A 18 16.63 6.80 -0.21
CA ARG A 18 17.52 5.96 -1.03
C ARG A 18 18.91 5.78 -0.42
N LYS A 19 19.42 6.70 0.42
CA LYS A 19 20.73 6.54 1.07
C LYS A 19 20.68 5.71 2.35
N GLY A 20 19.50 5.41 2.87
CA GLY A 20 19.34 4.63 4.10
C GLY A 20 19.95 3.23 4.02
N LYS A 21 20.27 2.65 5.17
CA LYS A 21 20.88 1.30 5.29
C LYS A 21 20.07 0.37 6.20
N GLY A 22 18.84 0.74 6.55
CA GLY A 22 18.00 -0.08 7.42
C GLY A 22 17.54 -1.38 6.76
N HIS A 23 17.30 -2.39 7.59
CA HIS A 23 17.03 -3.76 7.19
C HIS A 23 15.61 -4.19 7.61
N PRO A 24 14.91 -5.06 6.85
CA PRO A 24 13.57 -5.54 7.19
C PRO A 24 13.38 -6.03 8.63
N LEU A 25 14.40 -6.66 9.23
CA LEU A 25 14.34 -7.20 10.59
C LEU A 25 14.36 -6.14 11.71
N GLN A 26 14.51 -4.86 11.38
CA GLN A 26 14.45 -3.76 12.37
C GLN A 26 13.02 -3.44 12.81
N VAL A 27 12.00 -3.93 12.08
CA VAL A 27 10.60 -3.78 12.46
C VAL A 27 10.02 -5.10 12.97
N GLY A 28 9.03 -4.98 13.85
CA GLY A 28 8.40 -6.11 14.51
C GLY A 28 7.76 -7.12 13.56
N PRO A 29 7.53 -8.37 14.02
CA PRO A 29 6.90 -9.42 13.23
C PRO A 29 5.51 -9.04 12.72
N GLU A 30 4.77 -8.16 13.38
CA GLU A 30 3.44 -7.67 12.97
C GLU A 30 3.41 -6.99 11.59
N TYR A 31 4.57 -6.55 11.10
CA TYR A 31 4.73 -5.96 9.76
C TYR A 31 5.26 -6.93 8.71
N ARG A 32 5.66 -8.14 9.13
CA ARG A 32 6.35 -9.13 8.30
C ARG A 32 5.52 -10.41 8.15
N GLU A 33 4.78 -10.78 9.18
CA GLU A 33 3.97 -11.99 9.25
C GLU A 33 2.55 -11.74 8.75
N ALA A 34 1.86 -12.83 8.40
CA ALA A 34 0.48 -12.78 7.97
C ALA A 34 -0.47 -12.43 9.14
N ASN A 35 -1.59 -11.83 8.81
CA ASN A 35 -2.74 -11.70 9.72
C ASN A 35 -4.04 -11.94 8.94
N ILE A 36 -5.19 -11.76 9.59
CA ILE A 36 -6.51 -12.07 9.00
C ILE A 36 -6.84 -11.27 7.73
N LEU A 37 -6.31 -10.04 7.58
CA LEU A 37 -6.54 -9.22 6.39
C LEU A 37 -5.35 -9.27 5.43
N VAL A 38 -4.13 -9.23 5.95
CA VAL A 38 -2.88 -9.27 5.17
C VAL A 38 -2.34 -10.70 5.19
N ASP A 39 -3.09 -11.62 4.59
CA ASP A 39 -2.83 -13.06 4.59
C ASP A 39 -1.81 -13.46 3.51
N CYS A 40 -0.59 -12.89 3.60
CA CYS A 40 0.48 -13.02 2.61
C CYS A 40 0.99 -14.46 2.38
N GLU A 41 0.58 -15.42 3.22
CA GLU A 41 0.94 -16.83 3.08
C GLU A 41 0.05 -17.60 2.09
N ASP A 42 -1.07 -17.04 1.65
CA ASP A 42 -1.95 -17.60 0.63
C ASP A 42 -1.20 -17.85 -0.69
N LYS A 43 -1.52 -18.98 -1.33
CA LYS A 43 -0.81 -19.45 -2.54
C LYS A 43 -0.94 -18.46 -3.70
N LEU A 44 -2.14 -17.94 -3.95
CA LEU A 44 -2.38 -16.99 -5.02
C LEU A 44 -1.67 -15.68 -4.72
N VAL A 45 -1.73 -15.18 -3.49
CA VAL A 45 -1.03 -13.95 -3.08
C VAL A 45 0.48 -14.07 -3.34
N LYS A 46 1.11 -15.19 -2.96
CA LYS A 46 2.52 -15.46 -3.25
C LYS A 46 2.83 -15.53 -4.75
N GLU A 47 1.97 -16.15 -5.55
CA GLU A 47 2.13 -16.23 -7.01
C GLU A 47 2.05 -14.85 -7.66
N LEU A 48 1.04 -14.05 -7.30
CA LEU A 48 0.89 -12.67 -7.79
C LEU A 48 2.09 -11.81 -7.38
N ALA A 49 2.57 -11.96 -6.14
CA ALA A 49 3.71 -11.20 -5.64
C ALA A 49 4.97 -11.51 -6.46
N LYS A 50 5.27 -12.80 -6.67
CA LYS A 50 6.39 -13.24 -7.51
C LYS A 50 6.28 -12.72 -8.95
N ARG A 51 5.09 -12.82 -9.55
CA ARG A 51 4.83 -12.32 -10.91
C ARG A 51 5.04 -10.81 -11.02
N ALA A 52 4.50 -10.05 -10.08
CA ALA A 52 4.58 -8.60 -10.06
C ALA A 52 6.01 -8.10 -9.81
N GLY A 53 6.71 -8.70 -8.85
CA GLY A 53 8.10 -8.38 -8.50
C GLY A 53 9.14 -8.90 -9.50
N GLN A 54 8.79 -9.77 -10.44
CA GLN A 54 9.72 -10.42 -11.35
C GLN A 54 10.61 -9.39 -12.08
N GLY A 55 11.93 -9.63 -12.08
CA GLY A 55 12.91 -8.80 -12.78
C GLY A 55 13.36 -7.56 -12.01
N SER A 56 12.79 -7.25 -10.84
CA SER A 56 13.24 -6.13 -10.02
C SER A 56 14.67 -6.35 -9.51
N ARG A 57 15.49 -5.30 -9.52
CA ARG A 57 16.90 -5.30 -9.08
C ARG A 57 17.11 -4.65 -7.71
N SER A 58 16.07 -4.08 -7.13
CA SER A 58 16.13 -3.43 -5.83
C SER A 58 14.77 -3.47 -5.13
N PRO A 59 14.73 -3.35 -3.78
CA PRO A 59 13.47 -3.27 -3.03
C PRO A 59 12.55 -2.11 -3.45
N PHE A 60 13.13 -0.99 -3.91
CA PHE A 60 12.34 0.14 -4.44
C PHE A 60 11.68 -0.23 -5.76
N GLU A 61 12.44 -0.83 -6.67
CA GLU A 61 11.88 -1.30 -7.94
C GLU A 61 10.83 -2.40 -7.72
N THR A 62 11.06 -3.30 -6.75
CA THR A 62 10.03 -4.26 -6.33
C THR A 62 8.77 -3.53 -5.87
N ALA A 63 8.88 -2.57 -4.94
CA ALA A 63 7.76 -1.80 -4.43
C ALA A 63 6.99 -1.04 -5.52
N GLU A 64 7.68 -0.35 -6.43
CA GLU A 64 7.09 0.37 -7.57
C GLU A 64 6.33 -0.59 -8.50
N ARG A 65 6.92 -1.77 -8.80
CA ARG A 65 6.30 -2.77 -9.65
C ARG A 65 5.08 -3.41 -9.01
N LEU A 66 5.14 -3.73 -7.71
CA LEU A 66 3.99 -4.21 -6.95
C LEU A 66 2.86 -3.19 -6.96
N CYS A 67 3.17 -1.92 -6.69
CA CYS A 67 2.20 -0.82 -6.68
C CYS A 67 1.50 -0.68 -8.05
N SER A 68 2.30 -0.64 -9.12
CA SER A 68 1.78 -0.57 -10.50
C SER A 68 1.01 -1.83 -10.91
N PHE A 69 1.38 -3.00 -10.38
CA PHE A 69 0.64 -4.24 -10.60
C PHE A 69 -0.73 -4.18 -9.94
N VAL A 70 -0.82 -3.88 -8.65
CA VAL A 70 -2.10 -3.83 -7.91
C VAL A 70 -3.06 -2.82 -8.53
N SER A 71 -2.57 -1.63 -8.89
CA SER A 71 -3.37 -0.58 -9.54
C SER A 71 -4.04 -1.03 -10.84
N ARG A 72 -3.42 -1.97 -11.57
CA ARG A 72 -3.99 -2.56 -12.79
C ARG A 72 -4.76 -3.85 -12.53
N TYR A 73 -4.44 -4.54 -11.45
CA TYR A 73 -4.97 -5.86 -11.13
C TYR A 73 -6.35 -5.76 -10.48
N VAL A 74 -6.56 -4.77 -9.62
CA VAL A 74 -7.86 -4.46 -9.03
C VAL A 74 -8.55 -3.46 -9.95
N SER A 75 -9.54 -3.94 -10.71
CA SER A 75 -10.12 -3.21 -11.86
C SER A 75 -11.58 -2.82 -11.66
N GLU A 76 -12.29 -3.46 -10.73
CA GLU A 76 -13.69 -3.18 -10.47
C GLU A 76 -13.86 -2.34 -9.19
N LYS A 77 -14.28 -1.08 -9.35
CA LYS A 77 -14.53 -0.17 -8.23
C LYS A 77 -15.94 -0.37 -7.69
N ASN A 78 -16.09 -1.17 -6.64
CA ASN A 78 -17.34 -1.31 -5.90
C ASN A 78 -17.18 -0.68 -4.50
N PHE A 79 -18.09 0.23 -4.15
CA PHE A 79 -18.15 0.81 -2.79
C PHE A 79 -18.79 -0.17 -1.78
N SER A 80 -18.87 -1.46 -2.10
CA SER A 80 -19.75 -2.43 -1.41
C SER A 80 -19.01 -3.63 -0.80
N VAL A 81 -17.68 -3.60 -0.72
CA VAL A 81 -16.94 -4.71 -0.08
C VAL A 81 -16.73 -4.37 1.40
N GLY A 82 -17.33 -5.17 2.28
CA GLY A 82 -16.90 -5.21 3.68
C GLY A 82 -15.50 -5.81 3.74
N PHE A 83 -14.57 -5.15 4.44
CA PHE A 83 -13.17 -5.53 4.69
C PHE A 83 -12.76 -6.91 4.12
N ALA A 84 -12.31 -6.94 2.86
CA ALA A 84 -11.81 -8.17 2.24
C ALA A 84 -10.35 -8.45 2.64
N SER A 85 -10.04 -9.71 2.91
CA SER A 85 -8.65 -10.18 3.03
C SER A 85 -7.91 -10.06 1.70
N ALA A 86 -6.58 -9.98 1.72
CA ALA A 86 -5.77 -9.85 0.51
C ALA A 86 -5.99 -11.02 -0.45
N SER A 87 -6.19 -12.23 0.06
CA SER A 87 -6.52 -13.38 -0.77
C SER A 87 -7.91 -13.29 -1.42
N GLU A 88 -8.91 -12.72 -0.75
CA GLU A 88 -10.22 -12.41 -1.35
C GLU A 88 -10.09 -11.37 -2.45
N VAL A 89 -9.36 -10.28 -2.22
CA VAL A 89 -9.07 -9.26 -3.23
C VAL A 89 -8.32 -9.87 -4.41
N ALA A 90 -7.33 -10.74 -4.14
CA ALA A 90 -6.57 -11.43 -5.16
C ALA A 90 -7.45 -12.26 -6.10
N ARG A 91 -8.52 -12.88 -5.57
CA ARG A 91 -9.48 -13.67 -6.34
C ARG A 91 -10.52 -12.82 -7.07
N LYS A 92 -11.10 -11.85 -6.37
CA LYS A 92 -12.23 -11.05 -6.87
C LYS A 92 -11.80 -9.89 -7.78
N ARG A 93 -10.62 -9.32 -7.55
CA ARG A 93 -10.04 -8.20 -8.33
C ARG A 93 -10.91 -6.92 -8.29
N GLU A 94 -11.63 -6.75 -7.20
CA GLU A 94 -12.55 -5.64 -6.97
C GLU A 94 -12.24 -4.97 -5.62
N GLY A 95 -12.57 -3.69 -5.51
CA GLY A 95 -12.52 -2.94 -4.26
C GLY A 95 -12.13 -1.47 -4.44
N ASP A 96 -11.93 -0.79 -3.32
CA ASP A 96 -11.51 0.61 -3.27
C ASP A 96 -10.10 0.77 -2.65
N CYS A 97 -9.79 1.95 -2.10
CA CYS A 97 -8.54 2.21 -1.42
C CYS A 97 -8.19 1.16 -0.34
N THR A 98 -9.20 0.55 0.28
CA THR A 98 -9.04 -0.48 1.30
C THR A 98 -8.44 -1.75 0.71
N GLU A 99 -9.08 -2.31 -0.31
CA GLU A 99 -8.64 -3.54 -0.97
C GLU A 99 -7.30 -3.36 -1.69
N HIS A 100 -7.09 -2.20 -2.31
CA HIS A 100 -5.81 -1.84 -2.91
C HIS A 100 -4.68 -1.82 -1.87
N GLY A 101 -4.91 -1.15 -0.73
CA GLY A 101 -3.92 -1.09 0.35
C GLY A 101 -3.64 -2.46 0.98
N ILE A 102 -4.67 -3.26 1.23
CA ILE A 102 -4.51 -4.60 1.82
C ILE A 102 -3.75 -5.54 0.87
N LEU A 103 -4.14 -5.60 -0.40
CA LEU A 103 -3.47 -6.47 -1.38
C LEU A 103 -2.01 -6.03 -1.57
N LEU A 104 -1.76 -4.73 -1.73
CA LEU A 104 -0.40 -4.23 -1.92
C LEU A 104 0.50 -4.54 -0.71
N ALA A 105 0.01 -4.38 0.52
CA ALA A 105 0.74 -4.76 1.71
C ALA A 105 1.05 -6.27 1.75
N ALA A 106 0.10 -7.12 1.35
CA ALA A 106 0.29 -8.57 1.35
C ALA A 106 1.32 -9.02 0.30
N LEU A 107 1.30 -8.44 -0.90
CA LEU A 107 2.31 -8.73 -1.93
C LEU A 107 3.71 -8.31 -1.48
N GLY A 108 3.83 -7.17 -0.79
CA GLY A 108 5.10 -6.73 -0.21
C GLY A 108 5.65 -7.72 0.83
N ARG A 109 4.81 -8.13 1.79
CA ARG A 109 5.19 -9.12 2.81
C ARG A 109 5.59 -10.47 2.20
N ALA A 110 4.87 -10.93 1.18
CA ALA A 110 5.18 -12.16 0.45
C ALA A 110 6.56 -12.15 -0.24
N LEU A 111 7.13 -10.97 -0.52
CA LEU A 111 8.49 -10.80 -1.04
C LEU A 111 9.51 -10.36 0.04
N GLY A 112 9.14 -10.44 1.31
CA GLY A 112 10.02 -10.09 2.44
C GLY A 112 10.17 -8.58 2.68
N ILE A 113 9.32 -7.74 2.09
CA ILE A 113 9.28 -6.30 2.37
C ILE A 113 8.30 -6.07 3.52
N PRO A 114 8.73 -5.57 4.69
CA PRO A 114 7.80 -5.26 5.76
C PRO A 114 6.83 -4.18 5.30
N SER A 115 5.55 -4.39 5.58
CA SER A 115 4.47 -3.59 5.03
C SER A 115 3.41 -3.30 6.09
N ARG A 116 2.83 -2.11 6.04
CA ARG A 116 1.64 -1.73 6.82
C ARG A 116 0.68 -0.92 5.98
N VAL A 117 -0.59 -0.93 6.35
CA VAL A 117 -1.58 0.01 5.80
C VAL A 117 -1.59 1.28 6.65
N ALA A 118 -1.84 2.41 6.00
CA ALA A 118 -2.00 3.71 6.63
C ALA A 118 -3.29 4.36 6.13
N THR A 119 -3.99 5.06 7.01
CA THR A 119 -5.24 5.77 6.71
C THR A 119 -5.09 7.25 7.03
N GLY A 120 -5.73 8.10 6.24
CA GLY A 120 -5.68 9.54 6.44
C GLY A 120 -6.62 10.29 5.52
N ILE A 121 -6.32 11.57 5.31
CA ILE A 121 -7.08 12.46 4.43
C ILE A 121 -6.16 12.89 3.29
N VAL A 122 -6.64 12.78 2.05
CA VAL A 122 -5.93 13.25 0.85
C VAL A 122 -6.74 14.32 0.14
N TYR A 123 -6.05 15.24 -0.52
CA TYR A 123 -6.68 16.24 -1.37
C TYR A 123 -6.97 15.65 -2.76
N ALA A 124 -8.24 15.68 -3.16
CA ALA A 124 -8.72 15.28 -4.47
C ALA A 124 -9.21 16.50 -5.24
N LYS A 125 -8.74 16.68 -6.48
CA LYS A 125 -9.21 17.75 -7.37
C LYS A 125 -10.72 17.66 -7.62
N GLU A 126 -11.23 16.43 -7.71
CA GLU A 126 -12.66 16.14 -7.82
C GLU A 126 -12.97 14.80 -7.14
N PHE A 127 -14.04 14.74 -6.37
CA PHE A 127 -14.56 13.51 -5.77
C PHE A 127 -16.08 13.59 -5.64
N LYS A 128 -16.80 12.62 -6.21
CA LYS A 128 -18.27 12.53 -6.19
C LYS A 128 -18.97 13.85 -6.54
N GLY A 129 -18.49 14.55 -7.58
CA GLY A 129 -19.06 15.82 -8.06
C GLY A 129 -18.67 17.06 -7.25
N THR A 130 -17.85 16.91 -6.20
CA THR A 130 -17.30 18.04 -5.44
C THR A 130 -15.86 18.30 -5.86
N ARG A 131 -15.54 19.55 -6.22
CA ARG A 131 -14.16 19.97 -6.53
C ARG A 131 -13.39 20.29 -5.26
N ASN A 132 -12.06 20.12 -5.30
CA ASN A 132 -11.15 20.47 -4.20
C ASN A 132 -11.52 19.80 -2.87
N ALA A 133 -11.86 18.50 -2.90
CA ALA A 133 -12.36 17.77 -1.76
C ALA A 133 -11.21 17.18 -0.92
N MET A 134 -11.38 17.17 0.40
CA MET A 134 -10.55 16.41 1.32
C MET A 134 -11.26 15.09 1.59
N VAL A 135 -10.64 13.96 1.22
CA VAL A 135 -11.28 12.64 1.24
C VAL A 135 -10.51 11.68 2.13
N TYR A 136 -11.23 10.84 2.87
CA TYR A 136 -10.61 9.72 3.56
C TYR A 136 -9.99 8.75 2.55
N HIS A 137 -8.82 8.24 2.89
CA HIS A 137 -8.06 7.37 2.02
C HIS A 137 -7.23 6.37 2.81
N MET A 138 -6.97 5.22 2.20
CA MET A 138 -6.05 4.21 2.70
C MET A 138 -4.99 3.89 1.65
N TRP A 139 -3.74 3.74 2.08
CA TRP A 139 -2.61 3.39 1.22
C TRP A 139 -1.64 2.44 1.95
N THR A 140 -0.61 1.98 1.25
CA THR A 140 0.42 1.08 1.82
C THR A 140 1.69 1.86 2.16
N GLN A 141 2.34 1.47 3.25
CA GLN A 141 3.71 1.86 3.54
C GLN A 141 4.63 0.65 3.51
N PHE A 142 5.70 0.74 2.74
CA PHE A 142 6.77 -0.24 2.72
C PHE A 142 7.95 0.23 3.57
N TYR A 143 8.55 -0.66 4.34
CA TYR A 143 9.76 -0.38 5.08
C TYR A 143 10.98 -0.58 4.19
N LEU A 144 11.47 0.52 3.61
CA LEU A 144 12.57 0.53 2.66
C LEU A 144 13.76 1.30 3.25
N ARG A 145 14.91 0.62 3.36
CA ARG A 145 16.18 1.23 3.81
C ARG A 145 16.11 1.96 5.15
N GLY A 146 15.24 1.51 6.06
CA GLY A 146 15.12 2.06 7.41
C GLY A 146 13.99 3.07 7.59
N ARG A 147 13.18 3.32 6.57
CA ARG A 147 12.08 4.28 6.61
C ARG A 147 10.79 3.65 6.09
N TRP A 148 9.67 4.06 6.65
CA TRP A 148 8.35 3.82 6.06
C TRP A 148 8.15 4.77 4.89
N VAL A 149 7.89 4.23 3.71
CA VAL A 149 7.74 4.96 2.45
C VAL A 149 6.35 4.72 1.90
N ASN A 150 5.64 5.78 1.53
CA ASN A 150 4.26 5.70 1.06
C ASN A 150 4.17 5.18 -0.39
N PHE A 151 3.25 4.24 -0.62
CA PHE A 151 2.87 3.73 -1.93
C PHE A 151 1.34 3.63 -2.01
N ASP A 152 0.80 4.19 -3.08
CA ASP A 152 -0.64 4.25 -3.32
C ASP A 152 -0.97 3.64 -4.68
N SER A 153 -1.89 2.68 -4.69
CA SER A 153 -2.27 1.94 -5.89
C SER A 153 -3.71 2.20 -6.34
N ALA A 154 -4.49 3.02 -5.64
CA ALA A 154 -5.94 3.22 -5.84
C ALA A 154 -6.32 4.36 -6.80
#